data_AF-A0A1Y2H647-F1
#
_entry.id   AF-A0A1Y2H647-F1
#
_cell.length_a   1.000
_cell.length_b   1.000
_cell.length_c   1.000
_cell.angle_alpha   90.00
_cell.angle_beta   90.00
_cell.angle_gamma   90.00
#
_symmetry.space_group_name_H-M   'P 1'
#
loop_
_entity.id
_entity.type
_entity.pdbx_description
1 polymer ?
#
loop_
_entity_poly.entity_id
_entity_poly.type
_entity_poly.pdbx_seq_one_letter_code
_entity_poly.pdbx_strand_id
1 'polypeptide(L)'
;MGANKKPKLAAGDDESGQARSTSASPTPSNSDRSNKHRSSAHATPAPTRRDHDIQAQRMSLPVAEYQADIQRAIRENQVVIIAGETGSGKSTQVPQFVLEDVIASGGTGQVFCTQPRRISATSIATRVASEWGDARVGDTIGYSVKLESKVSSKTRLVFCTTGILLRRLESDPTLQGISHVLVDEVHERSLDSDFLLVMLRRLTATRPDLRIVLMSATMNESQFSAYFDRCPVLSIPGRTFPVERMYLEDVVE
;
A
#
# COMPACT_ATOMS: atom_id res chain seq x y z
N MET A 1 -55.93 -33.10 -32.91
CA MET A 1 -55.10 -34.23 -32.42
C MET A 1 -54.13 -33.67 -31.40
N GLY A 2 -54.07 -34.01 -30.12
CA GLY A 2 -54.85 -34.93 -29.29
C GLY A 2 -54.80 -34.43 -27.84
N ALA A 3 -55.83 -34.80 -27.08
CA ALA A 3 -55.97 -34.55 -25.64
C ALA A 3 -54.98 -35.40 -24.81
N ASN A 4 -54.62 -35.00 -23.58
CA ASN A 4 -55.29 -35.51 -22.36
C ASN A 4 -54.67 -34.99 -21.05
N LYS A 5 -55.57 -34.57 -20.16
CA LYS A 5 -55.68 -34.72 -18.69
C LYS A 5 -54.44 -34.79 -17.77
N LYS A 6 -54.49 -33.90 -16.76
CA LYS A 6 -53.95 -34.04 -15.39
C LYS A 6 -54.47 -35.31 -14.68
N PRO A 7 -53.83 -35.67 -13.56
CA PRO A 7 -54.60 -35.85 -12.33
C PRO A 7 -54.02 -35.11 -11.11
N LYS A 8 -54.80 -35.18 -10.02
CA LYS A 8 -54.84 -34.40 -8.79
C LYS A 8 -54.86 -35.41 -7.63
N LEU A 9 -54.16 -35.18 -6.52
CA LEU A 9 -54.37 -35.78 -5.17
C LEU A 9 -53.60 -34.88 -4.18
N ALA A 10 -54.14 -34.22 -3.16
CA ALA A 10 -55.12 -34.52 -2.10
C ALA A 10 -54.55 -35.34 -0.93
N ALA A 11 -54.87 -34.87 0.28
CA ALA A 11 -54.26 -35.11 1.59
C ALA A 11 -54.84 -36.30 2.40
N GLY A 12 -54.27 -36.52 3.59
CA GLY A 12 -54.74 -37.37 4.70
C GLY A 12 -53.53 -38.06 5.35
N ASP A 13 -53.09 -37.73 6.57
CA ASP A 13 -53.69 -37.83 7.93
C ASP A 13 -53.74 -39.25 8.51
N ASP A 14 -53.52 -39.29 9.83
CA ASP A 14 -53.68 -40.35 10.86
C ASP A 14 -52.59 -41.41 11.00
N GLU A 15 -51.80 -41.38 12.09
CA GLU A 15 -52.12 -41.77 13.48
C GLU A 15 -52.24 -43.29 13.70
N SER A 16 -51.37 -43.85 14.55
CA SER A 16 -51.74 -44.38 15.89
C SER A 16 -50.93 -45.62 16.36
N GLY A 17 -50.59 -45.58 17.65
CA GLY A 17 -50.42 -46.74 18.54
C GLY A 17 -48.98 -47.19 18.82
N GLN A 18 -48.51 -47.47 20.05
CA GLN A 18 -49.14 -47.50 21.38
C GLN A 18 -48.03 -47.73 22.46
N ALA A 19 -48.17 -47.10 23.65
CA ALA A 19 -47.90 -47.55 25.04
C ALA A 19 -46.59 -48.31 25.42
N ARG A 20 -45.93 -48.20 26.61
CA ARG A 20 -46.18 -47.60 27.94
C ARG A 20 -44.88 -47.70 28.81
N SER A 21 -44.67 -46.72 29.70
CA SER A 21 -44.01 -46.69 31.05
C SER A 21 -42.66 -47.40 31.29
N THR A 22 -41.64 -46.84 31.98
CA THR A 22 -41.65 -46.36 33.39
C THR A 22 -40.46 -45.45 33.76
N SER A 23 -40.74 -44.41 34.57
CA SER A 23 -39.96 -43.84 35.72
C SER A 23 -38.49 -43.40 35.58
N ALA A 24 -38.24 -42.08 35.71
CA ALA A 24 -37.63 -41.42 36.89
C ALA A 24 -37.27 -39.94 36.59
N SER A 25 -37.59 -39.06 37.55
CA SER A 25 -37.58 -37.59 37.57
C SER A 25 -36.21 -36.96 37.96
N PRO A 26 -36.08 -35.64 38.25
CA PRO A 26 -36.25 -34.45 37.42
C PRO A 26 -35.01 -33.51 37.49
N THR A 27 -34.88 -32.47 36.66
CA THR A 27 -34.23 -31.18 37.05
C THR A 27 -34.50 -30.08 36.02
N PRO A 28 -34.55 -28.79 36.45
CA PRO A 28 -35.36 -27.77 35.81
C PRO A 28 -34.64 -27.04 34.66
N SER A 29 -35.45 -26.66 33.68
CA SER A 29 -35.17 -25.64 32.67
C SER A 29 -34.79 -24.31 33.31
N ASN A 30 -33.65 -23.74 32.92
CA ASN A 30 -33.34 -22.34 33.17
C ASN A 30 -32.98 -21.66 31.85
N SER A 31 -34.02 -21.21 31.16
CA SER A 31 -33.94 -20.21 30.09
C SER A 31 -33.80 -18.84 30.75
N ASP A 32 -32.57 -18.39 30.96
CA ASP A 32 -32.24 -16.97 30.88
C ASP A 32 -30.74 -16.75 31.07
N ARG A 33 -30.09 -16.27 30.01
CA ARG A 33 -28.89 -15.42 30.10
C ARG A 33 -28.66 -14.79 28.74
N SER A 34 -29.27 -13.62 28.58
CA SER A 34 -28.91 -12.58 27.63
C SER A 34 -27.39 -12.40 27.56
N ASN A 35 -26.77 -12.91 26.49
CA ASN A 35 -25.37 -12.64 26.20
C ASN A 35 -25.28 -11.28 25.48
N LYS A 36 -25.21 -10.20 26.27
CA LYS A 36 -24.83 -8.88 25.78
C LYS A 36 -23.36 -8.95 25.34
N HIS A 37 -23.13 -9.23 24.06
CA HIS A 37 -21.86 -8.91 23.40
C HIS A 37 -21.66 -7.40 23.45
N ARG A 38 -21.00 -6.92 24.51
CA ARG A 38 -20.39 -5.59 24.54
C ARG A 38 -19.27 -5.61 23.51
N SER A 39 -19.52 -4.99 22.36
CA SER A 39 -18.50 -4.56 21.42
C SER A 39 -17.48 -3.71 22.17
N SER A 40 -16.32 -4.28 22.48
CA SER A 40 -15.18 -3.52 22.99
C SER A 40 -14.61 -2.69 21.84
N ALA A 41 -15.15 -1.48 21.66
CA ALA A 41 -14.45 -0.44 20.94
C ALA A 41 -13.09 -0.27 21.62
N HIS A 42 -12.04 -0.81 21.02
CA HIS A 42 -10.66 -0.51 21.41
C HIS A 42 -10.48 0.98 21.14
N ALA A 43 -10.58 1.79 22.19
CA ALA A 43 -10.21 3.19 22.12
C ALA A 43 -8.73 3.24 21.72
N THR A 44 -8.44 3.84 20.57
CA THR A 44 -7.08 4.15 20.17
C THR A 44 -6.43 4.98 21.29
N PRO A 45 -5.27 4.57 21.84
CA PRO A 45 -4.63 5.35 22.89
C PRO A 45 -4.35 6.77 22.38
N ALA A 46 -4.43 7.75 23.30
CA ALA A 46 -4.15 9.14 22.96
C ALA A 46 -2.72 9.27 22.40
N PRO A 47 -2.50 10.15 21.40
CA PRO A 47 -1.19 10.32 20.79
C PRO A 47 -0.15 10.72 21.84
N THR A 48 1.02 10.11 21.76
CA THR A 48 2.15 10.37 22.65
C THR A 48 2.91 11.62 22.22
N ARG A 49 3.78 12.17 23.07
CA ARG A 49 4.68 13.28 22.68
C ARG A 49 5.52 12.94 21.45
N ARG A 50 6.00 11.70 21.37
CA ARG A 50 6.76 11.20 20.22
C ARG A 50 5.93 11.23 18.93
N ASP A 51 4.64 10.92 19.00
CA ASP A 51 3.75 10.96 17.82
C ASP A 51 3.54 12.40 17.35
N HIS A 52 3.40 13.35 18.28
CA HIS A 52 3.34 14.78 17.95
C HIS A 52 4.63 15.29 17.30
N ASP A 53 5.80 14.91 17.81
CA ASP A 53 7.10 15.31 17.25
C ASP A 53 7.31 14.75 15.84
N ILE A 54 6.95 13.47 15.63
CA ILE A 54 6.97 12.84 14.31
C ILE A 54 6.07 13.58 13.33
N GLN A 55 4.84 13.88 13.74
CA GLN A 55 3.89 14.57 12.87
C GLN A 55 4.40 15.98 12.52
N ALA A 56 4.92 16.72 13.50
CA ALA A 56 5.53 18.03 13.26
C ALA A 56 6.70 17.94 12.26
N GLN A 57 7.55 16.92 12.40
CA GLN A 57 8.65 16.68 11.46
C GLN A 57 8.14 16.38 10.05
N ARG A 58 7.13 15.51 9.89
CA ARG A 58 6.52 15.20 8.59
C ARG A 58 5.96 16.44 7.91
N MET A 59 5.20 17.25 8.65
CA MET A 59 4.61 18.50 8.16
C MET A 59 5.65 19.57 7.82
N SER A 60 6.87 19.47 8.37
CA SER A 60 7.95 20.40 8.06
C SER A 60 8.63 20.15 6.70
N LEU A 61 8.43 18.97 6.10
CA LEU A 61 9.06 18.59 4.82
C LEU A 61 8.35 19.28 3.63
N PRO A 62 9.10 19.74 2.60
CA PRO A 62 8.50 20.42 1.45
C PRO A 62 7.38 19.63 0.76
N VAL A 63 7.52 18.31 0.65
CA VAL A 63 6.52 17.45 0.01
C VAL A 63 5.16 17.43 0.73
N ALA A 64 5.11 17.77 2.02
CA ALA A 64 3.87 17.75 2.80
C ALA A 64 2.84 18.76 2.29
N GLU A 65 3.29 19.93 1.82
CA GLU A 65 2.42 20.97 1.25
C GLU A 65 1.69 20.49 -0.02
N TYR A 66 2.26 19.49 -0.71
CA TYR A 66 1.75 18.95 -1.97
C TYR A 66 0.98 17.64 -1.82
N GLN A 67 0.71 17.18 -0.59
CA GLN A 67 0.07 15.89 -0.34
C GLN A 67 -1.24 15.71 -1.12
N ALA A 68 -2.14 16.70 -1.05
CA ALA A 68 -3.44 16.62 -1.70
C ALA A 68 -3.33 16.61 -3.24
N ASP A 69 -2.41 17.40 -3.79
CA ASP A 69 -2.16 17.47 -5.23
C ASP A 69 -1.56 16.15 -5.76
N ILE A 70 -0.63 15.56 -5.02
CA ILE A 70 -0.03 14.25 -5.33
C ILE A 70 -1.10 13.16 -5.33
N GLN A 71 -1.91 13.06 -4.27
CA GLN A 71 -2.98 12.06 -4.19
C GLN A 71 -3.99 12.25 -5.33
N ARG A 72 -4.40 13.49 -5.62
CA ARG A 72 -5.30 13.79 -6.75
C ARG A 72 -4.70 13.33 -8.07
N ALA A 73 -3.45 13.69 -8.35
CA ALA A 73 -2.78 13.32 -9.60
C ALA A 73 -2.72 11.80 -9.79
N ILE A 74 -2.39 11.05 -8.73
CA ILE A 74 -2.29 9.58 -8.78
C ILE A 74 -3.66 8.91 -8.96
N ARG A 75 -4.73 9.47 -8.40
CA ARG A 75 -6.09 8.95 -8.63
C ARG A 75 -6.52 9.13 -10.08
N GLU A 76 -6.27 10.31 -10.64
CA GLU A 76 -6.72 10.73 -11.97
C GLU A 76 -5.87 10.18 -13.12
N ASN A 77 -4.61 9.80 -12.86
CA ASN A 77 -3.68 9.38 -13.90
C ASN A 77 -3.06 8.02 -13.58
N GLN A 78 -2.92 7.18 -14.59
CA GLN A 78 -2.32 5.86 -14.42
C GLN A 78 -0.83 5.94 -14.11
N VAL A 79 -0.13 6.92 -14.68
CA VAL A 79 1.29 7.18 -14.44
C VAL A 79 1.45 8.64 -14.03
N VAL A 80 2.26 8.90 -13.00
CA VAL A 80 2.60 10.27 -12.55
C VAL A 80 4.09 10.33 -12.24
N ILE A 81 4.72 11.45 -12.60
CA ILE A 81 6.09 11.75 -12.17
C ILE A 81 6.05 12.77 -11.05
N ILE A 82 6.75 12.49 -9.96
CA ILE A 82 6.95 13.39 -8.84
C ILE A 82 8.43 13.77 -8.80
N ALA A 83 8.70 14.99 -9.20
CA ALA A 83 10.01 15.61 -9.19
C ALA A 83 10.21 16.42 -7.91
N GLY A 84 11.44 16.49 -7.44
CA GLY A 84 11.82 17.44 -6.41
C GLY A 84 13.19 17.12 -5.84
N GLU A 85 13.90 18.11 -5.32
CA GLU A 85 15.29 17.94 -4.90
C GLU A 85 15.48 16.87 -3.81
N THR A 86 16.72 16.41 -3.62
CA THR A 86 17.07 15.56 -2.47
C THR A 86 16.72 16.29 -1.16
N GLY A 87 16.24 15.54 -0.17
CA GLY A 87 15.79 16.13 1.10
C GLY A 87 14.37 16.72 1.09
N SER A 88 13.68 16.78 -0.04
CA SER A 88 12.27 17.21 -0.10
C SER A 88 11.28 16.26 0.59
N GLY A 89 11.69 15.03 0.90
CA GLY A 89 10.90 14.03 1.63
C GLY A 89 10.17 13.00 0.76
N LYS A 90 10.38 12.98 -0.57
CA LYS A 90 9.68 12.08 -1.52
C LYS A 90 9.69 10.61 -1.10
N SER A 91 10.88 10.05 -0.89
CA SER A 91 11.09 8.62 -0.62
C SER A 91 10.43 8.12 0.67
N THR A 92 10.18 9.00 1.64
CA THR A 92 9.52 8.65 2.91
C THR A 92 8.03 8.99 2.89
N GLN A 93 7.64 10.13 2.33
CA GLN A 93 6.26 10.65 2.47
C GLN A 93 5.33 10.25 1.32
N VAL A 94 5.79 10.25 0.06
CA VAL A 94 4.92 9.89 -1.08
C VAL A 94 4.34 8.48 -0.94
N PRO A 95 5.13 7.44 -0.59
CA PRO A 95 4.57 6.11 -0.34
C PRO A 95 3.52 6.09 0.78
N GLN A 96 3.69 6.91 1.83
CA GLN A 96 2.71 7.04 2.91
C GLN A 96 1.44 7.71 2.42
N PHE A 97 1.53 8.80 1.64
CA PHE A 97 0.35 9.49 1.08
C PHE A 97 -0.47 8.57 0.18
N VAL A 98 0.19 7.72 -0.62
CA VAL A 98 -0.46 6.71 -1.44
C VAL A 98 -1.16 5.67 -0.56
N LEU A 99 -0.47 5.16 0.47
CA LEU A 99 -1.07 4.19 1.38
C LEU A 99 -2.28 4.76 2.14
N GLU A 100 -2.16 5.99 2.66
CA GLU A 100 -3.24 6.72 3.33
C GLU A 100 -4.47 6.86 2.42
N ASP A 101 -4.27 7.24 1.15
CA ASP A 101 -5.36 7.37 0.17
C ASP A 101 -6.02 6.02 -0.14
N VAL A 102 -5.21 4.98 -0.35
CA VAL A 102 -5.71 3.61 -0.60
C VAL A 102 -6.53 3.10 0.59
N ILE A 103 -6.12 3.38 1.82
CA ILE A 103 -6.89 3.01 3.02
C ILE A 103 -8.18 3.82 3.11
N ALA A 104 -8.10 5.14 2.91
CA ALA A 104 -9.26 6.03 2.96
C ALA A 104 -10.32 5.67 1.90
N SER A 105 -9.89 5.20 0.73
CA SER A 105 -10.79 4.75 -0.33
C SER A 105 -11.31 3.31 -0.15
N GLY A 106 -10.93 2.60 0.92
CA GLY A 106 -11.29 1.20 1.17
C GLY A 106 -10.59 0.20 0.24
N GLY A 107 -9.52 0.60 -0.45
CA GLY A 107 -8.75 -0.26 -1.33
C GLY A 107 -7.95 -1.32 -0.56
N THR A 108 -7.78 -2.50 -1.17
CA THR A 108 -7.13 -3.66 -0.54
C THR A 108 -5.76 -4.01 -1.11
N GLY A 109 -5.38 -3.42 -2.25
CA GLY A 109 -4.09 -3.68 -2.89
C GLY A 109 -2.89 -3.19 -2.07
N GLN A 110 -1.75 -3.84 -2.27
CA GLN A 110 -0.46 -3.44 -1.71
C GLN A 110 0.18 -2.33 -2.54
N VAL A 111 0.95 -1.49 -1.85
CA VAL A 111 1.81 -0.45 -2.41
C VAL A 111 3.24 -0.98 -2.38
N PHE A 112 3.93 -0.95 -3.52
CA PHE A 112 5.34 -1.31 -3.61
C PHE A 112 6.16 -0.07 -3.95
N CYS A 113 7.25 0.17 -3.23
CA CYS A 113 8.19 1.25 -3.53
C CYS A 113 9.58 0.65 -3.76
N THR A 114 10.12 0.77 -4.97
CA THR A 114 11.46 0.28 -5.27
C THR A 114 12.51 1.29 -4.87
N GLN A 115 13.65 0.79 -4.42
CA GLN A 115 14.83 1.55 -4.04
C GLN A 115 16.04 0.97 -4.78
N PRO A 116 17.00 1.81 -5.24
CA PRO A 116 18.16 1.32 -5.98
C PRO A 116 19.09 0.47 -5.11
N ARG A 117 19.10 0.69 -3.79
CA ARG A 117 20.05 0.06 -2.86
C ARG A 117 19.32 -0.65 -1.72
N ARG A 118 19.89 -1.77 -1.28
CA ARG A 118 19.36 -2.57 -0.14
C ARG A 118 19.27 -1.74 1.13
N ILE A 119 20.33 -0.98 1.44
CA ILE A 119 20.37 -0.15 2.65
C ILE A 119 19.29 0.94 2.63
N SER A 120 18.99 1.51 1.46
CA SER A 120 17.89 2.47 1.30
C SER A 120 16.54 1.81 1.56
N ALA A 121 16.25 0.65 0.94
CA ALA A 121 15.01 -0.09 1.17
C ALA A 121 14.78 -0.40 2.67
N THR A 122 15.80 -0.94 3.35
CA THR A 122 15.69 -1.33 4.76
C THR A 122 15.60 -0.13 5.70
N SER A 123 16.42 0.92 5.49
CA SER A 123 16.43 2.10 6.35
C SER A 123 15.16 2.94 6.21
N ILE A 124 14.69 3.16 4.97
CA ILE A 124 13.46 3.89 4.68
C ILE A 124 12.26 3.13 5.25
N ALA A 125 12.14 1.83 5.03
CA ALA A 125 11.05 1.04 5.62
C ALA A 125 11.03 1.12 7.15
N THR A 126 12.21 1.05 7.79
CA THR A 126 12.31 1.15 9.25
C THR A 126 11.88 2.53 9.74
N ARG A 127 12.31 3.59 9.05
CA ARG A 127 11.92 4.96 9.36
C ARG A 127 10.41 5.15 9.19
N VAL A 128 9.86 4.75 8.05
CA VAL A 128 8.44 4.89 7.71
C VAL A 128 7.56 4.05 8.62
N ALA A 129 7.97 2.83 9.00
CA ALA A 129 7.27 2.03 10.00
C ALA A 129 7.18 2.77 11.35
N SER A 130 8.27 3.40 11.80
CA SER A 130 8.25 4.21 13.01
C SER A 130 7.40 5.47 12.88
N GLU A 131 7.35 6.10 11.70
CA GLU A 131 6.50 7.28 11.45
C GLU A 131 5.01 6.90 11.42
N TRP A 132 4.70 5.72 10.89
CA TRP A 132 3.35 5.17 10.82
C TRP A 132 2.79 4.74 12.18
N GLY A 133 3.68 4.42 13.14
CA GLY A 133 3.31 3.88 14.44
C GLY A 133 3.24 2.35 14.48
N ASP A 134 3.90 1.65 13.54
CA ASP A 134 4.03 0.20 13.60
C ASP A 134 4.85 -0.21 14.84
N ALA A 135 4.37 -1.22 15.57
CA ALA A 135 5.12 -1.78 16.69
C ALA A 135 6.42 -2.46 16.20
N ARG A 136 6.38 -3.08 15.02
CA ARG A 136 7.53 -3.71 14.36
C ARG A 136 7.45 -3.57 12.84
N VAL A 137 8.61 -3.42 12.20
CA VAL A 137 8.72 -3.51 10.73
C VAL A 137 8.18 -4.86 10.25
N GLY A 138 7.31 -4.83 9.25
CA GLY A 138 6.58 -5.98 8.74
C GLY A 138 5.14 -6.08 9.24
N ASP A 139 4.69 -5.16 10.12
CA ASP A 139 3.27 -4.97 10.42
C ASP A 139 2.58 -4.30 9.22
N THR A 140 2.39 -2.98 9.20
CA THR A 140 1.79 -2.28 8.04
C THR A 140 2.84 -1.96 6.97
N ILE A 141 4.03 -1.57 7.40
CA ILE A 141 5.15 -1.15 6.57
C ILE A 141 6.25 -2.19 6.68
N GLY A 142 6.73 -2.69 5.54
CA GLY A 142 7.75 -3.73 5.46
C GLY A 142 8.80 -3.46 4.40
N TYR A 143 9.78 -4.36 4.32
CA TYR A 143 10.71 -4.39 3.21
C TYR A 143 11.03 -5.79 2.71
N SER A 144 11.49 -5.87 1.46
CA SER A 144 12.02 -7.09 0.87
C SER A 144 13.26 -6.81 0.03
N VAL A 145 14.38 -7.42 0.39
CA VAL A 145 15.66 -7.33 -0.30
C VAL A 145 16.21 -8.74 -0.53
N LYS A 146 17.28 -8.87 -1.34
CA LYS A 146 17.90 -10.19 -1.57
C LYS A 146 18.32 -10.82 -0.24
N LEU A 147 17.83 -12.05 0.00
CA LEU A 147 18.06 -12.89 1.19
C LEU A 147 17.39 -12.43 2.50
N GLU A 148 16.63 -11.33 2.50
CA GLU A 148 16.00 -10.82 3.71
C GLU A 148 14.65 -10.15 3.41
N SER A 149 13.62 -10.55 4.15
CA SER A 149 12.26 -10.00 3.97
C SER A 149 11.56 -9.84 5.31
N LYS A 150 11.01 -8.65 5.56
CA LYS A 150 10.10 -8.35 6.67
C LYS A 150 8.76 -7.90 6.10
N VAL A 151 8.02 -8.88 5.57
CA VAL A 151 6.67 -8.71 5.00
C VAL A 151 5.78 -9.78 5.61
N SER A 152 4.60 -9.40 6.08
CA SER A 152 3.57 -10.31 6.60
C SER A 152 2.27 -10.15 5.80
N SER A 153 1.26 -10.94 6.15
CA SER A 153 -0.09 -10.78 5.59
C SER A 153 -0.74 -9.43 5.94
N LYS A 154 -0.21 -8.70 6.93
CA LYS A 154 -0.69 -7.37 7.31
C LYS A 154 -0.03 -6.25 6.52
N THR A 155 1.10 -6.51 5.87
CA THR A 155 1.89 -5.47 5.23
C THR A 155 1.17 -4.91 4.02
N ARG A 156 1.00 -3.58 4.03
CA ARG A 156 0.31 -2.82 2.98
C ARG A 156 1.26 -1.99 2.13
N LEU A 157 2.38 -1.53 2.70
CA LEU A 157 3.46 -0.84 1.98
C LEU A 157 4.76 -1.64 2.10
N VAL A 158 5.34 -2.00 0.95
CA VAL A 158 6.60 -2.75 0.87
C VAL A 158 7.65 -1.92 0.16
N PHE A 159 8.74 -1.59 0.86
CA PHE A 159 9.94 -1.07 0.22
C PHE A 159 10.81 -2.24 -0.25
N CYS A 160 11.29 -2.22 -1.48
CA CYS A 160 12.10 -3.32 -1.99
C CYS A 160 13.21 -2.84 -2.91
N THR A 161 14.22 -3.66 -3.16
CA THR A 161 15.15 -3.36 -4.26
C THR A 161 14.49 -3.62 -5.60
N THR A 162 14.87 -2.87 -6.64
CA THR A 162 14.38 -3.07 -8.02
C THR A 162 14.43 -4.53 -8.47
N GLY A 163 15.54 -5.23 -8.20
CA GLY A 163 15.69 -6.65 -8.54
C GLY A 163 14.68 -7.59 -7.85
N ILE A 164 14.13 -7.24 -6.68
CA ILE A 164 13.07 -8.03 -6.03
C ILE A 164 11.75 -7.89 -6.78
N LEU A 165 11.40 -6.68 -7.22
CA LEU A 165 10.19 -6.46 -8.00
C LEU A 165 10.31 -7.09 -9.40
N LEU A 166 11.48 -7.00 -10.04
CA LEU A 166 11.76 -7.70 -11.30
C LEU A 166 11.59 -9.21 -11.17
N ARG A 167 12.14 -9.82 -10.11
CA ARG A 167 11.95 -11.25 -9.85
C ARG A 167 10.48 -11.61 -9.60
N ARG A 168 9.71 -10.72 -8.97
CA ARG A 168 8.27 -10.93 -8.80
C ARG A 168 7.55 -10.91 -10.15
N LEU A 169 7.89 -9.96 -11.04
CA LEU A 169 7.35 -9.88 -12.41
C LEU A 169 7.63 -11.14 -13.24
N GLU A 170 8.75 -11.83 -12.98
CA GLU A 170 9.04 -13.11 -13.61
C GLU A 170 8.02 -14.20 -13.23
N SER A 171 7.65 -14.27 -11.94
CA SER A 171 6.70 -15.26 -11.42
C SER A 171 5.22 -14.87 -11.55
N ASP A 172 4.95 -13.57 -11.48
CA ASP A 172 3.62 -12.96 -11.56
C ASP A 172 3.71 -11.75 -12.49
N PRO A 173 3.59 -11.99 -13.82
CA PRO A 173 3.71 -10.94 -14.83
C PRO A 173 2.65 -9.85 -14.71
N THR A 174 1.57 -10.08 -13.97
CA THR A 174 0.46 -9.13 -13.81
C THR A 174 0.49 -8.33 -12.51
N LEU A 175 1.42 -8.65 -11.60
CA LEU A 175 1.52 -8.08 -10.26
C LEU A 175 0.19 -8.13 -9.49
N GLN A 176 -0.44 -9.30 -9.44
CA GLN A 176 -1.72 -9.48 -8.74
C GLN A 176 -1.61 -9.07 -7.27
N GLY A 177 -2.64 -8.39 -6.79
CA GLY A 177 -2.71 -7.86 -5.43
C GLY A 177 -1.91 -6.59 -5.18
N ILE A 178 -1.15 -6.09 -6.16
CA ILE A 178 -0.47 -4.79 -6.09
C ILE A 178 -1.32 -3.74 -6.82
N SER A 179 -1.66 -2.65 -6.12
CA SER A 179 -2.43 -1.54 -6.68
C SER A 179 -1.54 -0.39 -7.15
N HIS A 180 -0.38 -0.21 -6.50
CA HIS A 180 0.53 0.89 -6.78
C HIS A 180 1.98 0.42 -6.81
N VAL A 181 2.72 0.85 -7.83
CA VAL A 181 4.18 0.68 -7.90
C VAL A 181 4.82 2.07 -7.98
N LEU A 182 5.66 2.37 -7.00
CA LEU A 182 6.50 3.54 -6.97
C LEU A 182 7.92 3.13 -7.34
N VAL A 183 8.52 3.83 -8.30
CA VAL A 183 9.92 3.67 -8.67
C VAL A 183 10.68 4.89 -8.18
N ASP A 184 11.43 4.73 -7.08
CA ASP A 184 12.25 5.80 -6.53
C ASP A 184 13.60 5.90 -7.24
N GLU A 185 14.19 7.09 -7.19
CA GLU A 185 15.49 7.40 -7.75
C GLU A 185 15.65 6.99 -9.23
N VAL A 186 14.61 7.19 -10.05
CA VAL A 186 14.68 6.88 -11.50
C VAL A 186 15.81 7.63 -12.21
N HIS A 187 16.27 8.72 -11.62
CA HIS A 187 17.38 9.52 -12.10
C HIS A 187 18.76 8.83 -12.01
N GLU A 188 18.92 7.77 -11.21
CA GLU A 188 20.18 7.00 -11.16
C GLU A 188 20.41 6.18 -12.45
N ARG A 189 19.39 6.01 -13.32
CA ARG A 189 19.46 5.36 -14.64
C ARG A 189 20.21 4.01 -14.63
N SER A 190 19.98 3.21 -13.60
CA SER A 190 20.52 1.85 -13.55
C SER A 190 19.82 0.95 -14.56
N LEU A 191 20.55 -0.05 -15.08
CA LEU A 191 19.99 -1.02 -16.04
C LEU A 191 18.72 -1.68 -15.51
N ASP A 192 18.74 -2.10 -14.25
CA ASP A 192 17.58 -2.73 -13.61
C ASP A 192 16.38 -1.78 -13.52
N SER A 193 16.61 -0.50 -13.24
CA SER A 193 15.54 0.50 -13.17
C SER A 193 14.93 0.75 -14.55
N ASP A 194 15.77 0.97 -15.57
CA ASP A 194 15.32 1.17 -16.94
C ASP A 194 14.54 -0.07 -17.45
N PHE A 195 15.02 -1.28 -17.13
CA PHE A 195 14.32 -2.52 -17.48
C PHE A 195 12.96 -2.64 -16.75
N LEU A 196 12.90 -2.28 -15.46
CA LEU A 196 11.63 -2.23 -14.72
C LEU A 196 10.65 -1.25 -15.38
N LEU A 197 11.09 -0.07 -15.80
CA LEU A 197 10.23 0.91 -16.49
C LEU A 197 9.68 0.36 -17.82
N VAL A 198 10.46 -0.44 -18.55
CA VAL A 198 9.97 -1.16 -19.75
C VAL A 198 8.86 -2.14 -19.39
N MET A 199 9.03 -2.92 -18.34
CA MET A 199 8.02 -3.89 -17.91
C MET A 199 6.75 -3.20 -17.40
N LEU A 200 6.89 -2.14 -16.60
CA LEU A 200 5.75 -1.37 -16.08
C LEU A 200 4.98 -0.66 -17.21
N ARG A 201 5.68 -0.10 -18.21
CA ARG A 201 5.02 0.48 -19.39
C ARG A 201 4.23 -0.56 -20.19
N ARG A 202 4.69 -1.80 -20.28
CA ARG A 202 3.89 -2.86 -20.92
C ARG A 202 2.67 -3.21 -20.09
N LEU A 203 2.81 -3.20 -18.76
CA LEU A 203 1.70 -3.48 -17.85
C LEU A 203 0.60 -2.43 -17.87
N THR A 204 0.88 -1.17 -18.21
CA THR A 204 -0.19 -0.16 -18.27
C THR A 204 -1.28 -0.53 -19.26
N ALA A 205 -0.94 -1.23 -20.36
CA ALA A 205 -1.88 -1.70 -21.36
C ALA A 205 -2.79 -2.85 -20.89
N THR A 206 -2.32 -3.68 -19.97
CA THR A 206 -3.05 -4.88 -19.49
C THR A 206 -3.62 -4.73 -18.08
N ARG A 207 -3.15 -3.75 -17.32
CA ARG A 207 -3.55 -3.43 -15.94
C ARG A 207 -3.95 -1.95 -15.84
N PRO A 208 -5.10 -1.54 -16.41
CA PRO A 208 -5.57 -0.14 -16.39
C PRO A 208 -5.80 0.42 -14.98
N ASP A 209 -6.00 -0.46 -14.00
CA ASP A 209 -6.18 -0.16 -12.59
C ASP A 209 -4.87 -0.10 -11.78
N LEU A 210 -3.74 -0.56 -12.34
CA LEU A 210 -2.43 -0.38 -11.70
C LEU A 210 -2.00 1.09 -11.83
N ARG A 211 -1.59 1.70 -10.72
CA ARG A 211 -1.01 3.05 -10.68
C ARG A 211 0.50 3.00 -10.56
N ILE A 212 1.19 3.82 -11.34
CA ILE A 212 2.66 3.92 -11.34
C ILE A 212 3.07 5.33 -10.96
N VAL A 213 4.01 5.45 -10.03
CA VAL A 213 4.58 6.73 -9.62
C VAL A 213 6.09 6.68 -9.83
N LEU A 214 6.62 7.63 -10.59
CA LEU A 214 8.07 7.76 -10.77
C LEU A 214 8.57 8.91 -9.92
N MET A 215 9.55 8.68 -9.07
CA MET A 215 10.12 9.71 -8.21
C MET A 215 11.55 10.04 -8.66
N SER A 216 11.82 11.31 -8.93
CA SER A 216 13.11 11.80 -9.44
C SER A 216 13.60 13.01 -8.63
N ALA A 217 14.93 13.09 -8.43
CA ALA A 217 15.57 14.25 -7.81
C ALA A 217 16.14 15.28 -8.80
N THR A 218 16.06 15.01 -10.11
CA THR A 218 16.75 15.80 -11.15
C THR A 218 15.83 16.18 -12.31
N MET A 219 16.20 17.27 -13.01
CA MET A 219 15.43 17.98 -14.06
C MET A 219 15.10 17.18 -15.33
N ASN A 220 15.48 15.90 -15.46
CA ASN A 220 15.24 15.14 -16.69
C ASN A 220 13.87 14.43 -16.75
N GLU A 221 12.86 15.03 -16.13
CA GLU A 221 11.50 14.50 -16.02
C GLU A 221 10.78 14.42 -17.37
N SER A 222 11.14 15.31 -18.30
CA SER A 222 10.55 15.39 -19.64
C SER A 222 10.77 14.12 -20.46
N GLN A 223 11.94 13.47 -20.31
CA GLN A 223 12.22 12.20 -20.99
C GLN A 223 11.32 11.07 -20.46
N PHE A 224 11.16 10.97 -19.13
CA PHE A 224 10.27 9.98 -18.54
C PHE A 224 8.80 10.25 -18.89
N SER A 225 8.39 11.51 -18.89
CA SER A 225 7.02 11.90 -19.29
C SER A 225 6.76 11.50 -20.73
N ALA A 226 7.66 11.84 -21.66
CA ALA A 226 7.56 11.45 -23.06
C ALA A 226 7.53 9.93 -23.26
N TYR A 227 8.30 9.19 -22.46
CA TYR A 227 8.31 7.73 -22.50
C TYR A 227 6.99 7.10 -22.01
N PHE A 228 6.33 7.71 -21.01
CA PHE A 228 5.00 7.30 -20.51
C PHE A 228 3.88 8.17 -21.09
N ASP A 229 3.89 8.37 -22.41
CA ASP A 229 2.81 8.98 -23.19
C ASP A 229 2.37 10.38 -22.69
N ARG A 230 3.36 11.20 -22.30
CA ARG A 230 3.21 12.57 -21.75
C ARG A 230 2.43 12.61 -20.45
N CYS A 231 2.69 11.66 -19.55
CA CYS A 231 2.12 11.64 -18.21
C CYS A 231 2.45 12.93 -17.41
N PRO A 232 1.58 13.34 -16.47
CA PRO A 232 1.78 14.56 -15.71
C PRO A 232 3.02 14.51 -14.81
N VAL A 233 3.64 15.68 -14.67
CA VAL A 233 4.80 15.90 -13.80
C VAL A 233 4.41 16.90 -12.71
N LEU A 234 4.60 16.50 -11.45
CA LEU A 234 4.46 17.38 -10.29
C LEU A 234 5.85 17.72 -9.77
N SER A 235 6.18 19.01 -9.73
CA SER A 235 7.46 19.50 -9.21
C SER A 235 7.31 20.03 -7.80
N ILE A 236 8.02 19.42 -6.86
CA ILE A 236 8.11 19.84 -5.47
C ILE A 236 9.37 20.70 -5.31
N PRO A 237 9.25 21.99 -4.96
CA PRO A 237 10.39 22.84 -4.71
C PRO A 237 11.21 22.30 -3.52
N GLY A 238 12.53 22.35 -3.64
CA GLY A 238 13.44 21.99 -2.56
C GLY A 238 13.58 23.09 -1.52
N ARG A 239 14.10 22.72 -0.34
CA ARG A 239 14.72 23.65 0.60
C ARG A 239 16.22 23.45 0.54
N THR A 240 16.92 24.37 -0.12
CA THR A 240 18.38 24.38 -0.11
C THR A 240 18.89 25.11 1.13
N PHE A 241 19.84 24.50 1.84
CA PHE A 241 20.62 25.20 2.85
C PHE A 241 21.89 25.76 2.20
N PRO A 242 22.41 26.91 2.65
CA PRO A 242 23.67 27.42 2.14
C PRO A 242 24.78 26.39 2.39
N VAL A 243 25.41 25.91 1.32
CA VAL A 243 26.57 25.03 1.36
C VAL A 243 27.75 25.81 0.81
N GLU A 244 28.74 26.04 1.65
CA GLU A 244 30.01 26.64 1.23
C GLU A 244 30.76 25.67 0.31
N ARG A 245 31.21 26.17 -0.83
CA ARG A 245 31.97 25.39 -1.80
C ARG A 245 33.42 25.81 -1.68
N MET A 246 34.26 24.85 -1.28
CA MET A 246 35.71 24.99 -1.27
C MET A 246 36.25 24.19 -2.46
N TYR A 247 37.11 24.81 -3.24
CA TYR A 247 37.91 24.15 -4.26
C TYR A 247 39.28 23.75 -3.68
N LEU A 248 40.09 23.05 -4.47
CA LEU A 248 41.39 22.57 -3.98
C LEU A 248 42.27 23.74 -3.55
N GLU A 249 42.20 24.84 -4.29
CA GLU A 249 42.93 26.08 -4.06
C GLU A 249 42.57 26.70 -2.70
N ASP A 250 41.30 26.65 -2.30
CA ASP A 250 40.80 27.21 -1.03
C ASP A 250 41.25 26.40 0.21
N VAL A 251 41.78 25.19 0.02
CA VAL A 251 42.19 24.26 1.09
C VAL A 251 43.71 24.17 1.22
N VAL A 252 44.45 24.46 0.15
CA VAL A 252 45.91 24.31 0.09
C VAL A 252 46.65 25.60 0.50
N GLU A 253 45.98 26.76 0.50
CA GLU A 253 46.47 28.02 1.10
C GLU A 253 46.20 28.09 2.62
#